data_AF-A0A2W0BRB7-F1
#
_entry.id   AF-A0A2W0BRB7-F1
#
_cell.length_a   1.000
_cell.length_b   1.000
_cell.length_c   1.000
_cell.angle_alpha   90.00
_cell.angle_beta   90.00
_cell.angle_gamma   90.00
#
_symmetry.space_group_name_H-M   'P 1'
#
loop_
_entity.id
_entity.type
_entity.pdbx_description
1 polymer ?
#
loop_
_entity_poly.entity_id
_entity_poly.type
_entity_poly.pdbx_seq_one_letter_code
_entity_poly.pdbx_strand_id
1 'polypeptide(L)'
;MFRWMVSVGVLLCSAASTSISQVSAKPPDPVFARAQALVSDGNGAAGRALIDSVIRATPPIAPLYPQALFWRASLAASAADAESDYKHIVVDYPLAPQAADALLRLAQLELARGDRDGALAHLQRIPRDYPRSKSLARASYWMARVLFEKNGA
;
A
#
# COMPACT_ATOMS: atom_id res chain seq x y z
N MET A 1 33.57 54.69 -45.56
CA MET A 1 32.49 54.72 -44.54
C MET A 1 32.22 53.30 -44.08
N PHE A 2 32.79 52.91 -42.94
CA PHE A 2 32.78 51.53 -42.42
C PHE A 2 31.57 51.36 -41.49
N ARG A 3 30.61 50.51 -41.85
CA ARG A 3 29.40 50.21 -41.05
C ARG A 3 29.64 48.93 -40.25
N TRP A 4 29.79 49.05 -38.93
CA TRP A 4 29.71 47.91 -38.01
C TRP A 4 28.25 47.66 -37.65
N MET A 5 27.74 46.47 -38.01
CA MET A 5 26.45 45.96 -37.54
C MET A 5 26.68 45.17 -36.25
N VAL A 6 26.15 45.66 -35.13
CA VAL A 6 26.10 44.94 -33.86
C VAL A 6 24.98 43.89 -33.97
N SER A 7 25.33 42.62 -33.82
CA SER A 7 24.37 41.51 -33.73
C SER A 7 23.95 41.32 -32.28
N VAL A 8 22.67 41.53 -31.97
CA VAL A 8 22.07 41.19 -30.68
C VAL A 8 21.70 39.72 -30.70
N GLY A 9 22.41 38.91 -29.92
CA GLY A 9 22.11 37.50 -29.71
C GLY A 9 20.91 37.34 -28.77
N VAL A 10 19.81 36.81 -29.28
CA VAL A 10 18.67 36.36 -28.47
C VAL A 10 19.00 34.99 -27.88
N LEU A 11 19.28 34.95 -26.58
CA LEU A 11 19.42 33.73 -25.80
C LEU A 11 18.01 33.16 -25.53
N LEU A 12 17.60 32.17 -26.33
CA LEU A 12 16.45 31.32 -26.01
C LEU A 12 16.82 30.39 -24.85
N CYS A 13 16.41 30.75 -23.63
CA CYS A 13 16.38 29.82 -22.50
C CYS A 13 15.29 28.76 -22.78
N SER A 14 15.71 27.57 -23.20
CA SER A 14 14.83 26.42 -23.32
C SER A 14 14.51 25.91 -21.92
N ALA A 15 13.29 26.14 -21.46
CA ALA A 15 12.79 25.55 -20.21
C ALA A 15 12.67 24.03 -20.40
N ALA A 16 13.62 23.28 -19.85
CA ALA A 16 13.54 21.83 -19.80
C ALA A 16 12.35 21.44 -18.92
N SER A 17 11.26 21.01 -19.56
CA SER A 17 10.13 20.39 -18.88
C SER A 17 10.60 19.06 -18.31
N THR A 18 10.94 19.04 -17.02
CA THR A 18 11.20 17.79 -16.30
C THR A 18 9.89 17.04 -16.20
N SER A 19 9.72 16.05 -17.08
CA SER A 19 8.66 15.08 -16.97
C SER A 19 8.91 14.28 -15.70
N ILE A 20 8.18 14.60 -14.62
CA ILE A 20 8.13 13.74 -13.44
C ILE A 20 7.55 12.43 -13.94
N SER A 21 8.41 11.42 -14.09
CA SER A 21 7.99 10.06 -14.41
C SER A 21 7.04 9.63 -13.31
N GLN A 22 5.74 9.61 -13.63
CA GLN A 22 4.76 9.01 -12.74
C GLN A 22 5.18 7.55 -12.60
N VAL A 23 5.65 7.18 -11.41
CA VAL A 23 5.95 5.80 -11.05
C VAL A 23 4.64 5.06 -11.21
N SER A 24 4.47 4.44 -12.36
CA SER A 24 3.25 3.75 -12.75
C SER A 24 3.04 2.64 -11.72
N ALA A 25 2.13 2.86 -10.77
CA ALA A 25 1.67 1.79 -9.92
C ALA A 25 1.00 0.81 -10.88
N LYS A 26 1.60 -0.37 -11.05
CA LYS A 26 1.02 -1.43 -11.89
C LYS A 26 -0.47 -1.51 -11.53
N PRO A 27 -1.38 -1.30 -12.50
CA PRO A 27 -2.80 -1.31 -12.22
C PRO A 27 -3.16 -2.64 -11.56
N PRO A 28 -4.06 -2.63 -10.57
CA PRO A 28 -4.51 -3.87 -9.95
C PRO A 28 -5.03 -4.80 -11.04
N ASP A 29 -4.81 -6.10 -10.86
CA ASP A 29 -5.35 -7.11 -11.77
C ASP A 29 -6.85 -6.83 -11.98
N PRO A 30 -7.37 -6.82 -13.22
CA PRO A 30 -8.77 -6.55 -13.50
C PRO A 30 -9.74 -7.34 -12.62
N VAL A 31 -9.38 -8.55 -12.18
CA VAL A 31 -10.20 -9.35 -11.27
C VAL A 31 -10.38 -8.71 -9.89
N PHE A 32 -9.32 -8.09 -9.34
CA PHE A 32 -9.36 -7.44 -8.04
C PHE A 32 -10.17 -6.13 -8.09
N ALA A 33 -10.00 -5.35 -9.15
CA ALA A 33 -10.78 -4.15 -9.37
C ALA A 33 -12.28 -4.47 -9.50
N ARG A 34 -12.63 -5.55 -10.22
CA ARG A 34 -14.00 -6.03 -10.32
C ARG A 34 -14.56 -6.51 -8.99
N ALA A 35 -13.78 -7.26 -8.20
CA ALA A 35 -14.21 -7.69 -6.88
C ALA A 35 -14.49 -6.49 -5.95
N GLN A 36 -13.61 -5.48 -5.98
CA GLN A 36 -13.81 -4.24 -5.24
C GLN A 36 -15.08 -3.50 -5.69
N ALA A 37 -15.32 -3.39 -6.99
CA ALA A 37 -16.55 -2.77 -7.52
C ALA A 37 -17.80 -3.49 -7.01
N LEU A 38 -17.83 -4.83 -7.07
CA LEU A 38 -18.94 -5.62 -6.53
C LEU A 38 -19.20 -5.34 -5.05
N VAL A 39 -18.16 -5.23 -4.23
CA VAL A 39 -18.30 -4.88 -2.80
C VAL A 39 -18.85 -3.47 -2.63
N SER A 40 -18.31 -2.50 -3.37
CA SER A 40 -18.77 -1.09 -3.33
C SER A 40 -20.22 -0.93 -3.78
N ASP A 41 -20.68 -1.75 -4.73
CA ASP A 41 -22.06 -1.76 -5.23
C ASP A 41 -23.05 -2.47 -4.28
N GLY A 42 -22.60 -2.86 -3.08
CA GLY A 42 -23.40 -3.57 -2.07
C GLY A 42 -23.43 -5.09 -2.27
N ASN A 43 -22.89 -5.60 -3.38
CA ASN A 43 -22.76 -7.04 -3.62
C ASN A 43 -21.47 -7.62 -3.01
N GLY A 44 -21.32 -7.43 -1.71
CA GLY A 44 -20.14 -7.87 -0.95
C GLY A 44 -19.89 -9.38 -1.05
N ALA A 45 -20.96 -10.18 -1.09
CA ALA A 45 -20.86 -11.63 -1.20
C ALA A 45 -20.23 -12.07 -2.53
N ALA A 46 -20.69 -11.51 -3.67
CA ALA A 46 -20.11 -11.84 -4.97
C ALA A 46 -18.68 -11.34 -5.11
N GLY A 47 -18.37 -10.14 -4.60
CA GLY A 47 -17.01 -9.61 -4.63
C GLY A 47 -16.03 -10.49 -3.86
N ARG A 48 -16.38 -10.93 -2.64
CA ARG A 48 -15.57 -11.87 -1.85
C ARG A 48 -15.45 -13.24 -2.51
N ALA A 49 -16.55 -13.79 -3.02
CA ALA A 49 -16.54 -15.08 -3.71
C ALA A 49 -15.62 -15.07 -4.95
N LEU A 50 -15.53 -13.94 -5.65
CA LEU A 50 -14.60 -13.77 -6.76
C LEU A 50 -13.14 -13.85 -6.29
N ILE A 51 -12.78 -13.18 -5.19
CA ILE A 51 -11.43 -13.29 -4.62
C ILE A 51 -11.12 -14.71 -4.15
N ASP A 52 -12.07 -15.37 -3.49
CA ASP A 52 -11.89 -16.76 -3.05
C ASP A 52 -11.63 -17.72 -4.21
N SER A 53 -12.25 -17.45 -5.38
CA SER A 53 -11.97 -18.23 -6.60
C SER A 53 -10.52 -18.05 -7.08
N VAL A 54 -9.98 -16.82 -7.00
CA VAL A 54 -8.58 -16.52 -7.35
C VAL A 54 -7.65 -17.27 -6.41
N ILE A 55 -7.88 -17.23 -5.10
CA ILE A 55 -7.04 -17.91 -4.10
C ILE A 55 -7.05 -19.42 -4.33
N ARG A 56 -8.21 -20.04 -4.57
CA ARG A 56 -8.29 -21.49 -4.84
C ARG A 56 -7.54 -21.91 -6.10
N ALA A 57 -7.51 -21.04 -7.11
CA ALA A 57 -6.82 -21.31 -8.37
C ALA A 57 -5.33 -20.95 -8.35
N THR A 58 -4.84 -20.31 -7.28
CA THR A 58 -3.48 -19.79 -7.20
C THR A 58 -2.63 -20.67 -6.26
N PRO A 59 -1.55 -21.30 -6.73
CA PRO A 59 -0.62 -22.01 -5.85
C PRO A 59 0.02 -21.06 -4.82
N PRO A 60 0.23 -21.48 -3.56
CA PRO A 60 0.84 -20.65 -2.52
C PRO A 60 2.22 -20.07 -2.87
N ILE A 61 2.98 -20.71 -3.76
CA ILE A 61 4.29 -20.24 -4.21
C ILE A 61 4.21 -19.14 -5.28
N ALA A 62 3.04 -18.95 -5.89
CA ALA A 62 2.88 -17.98 -6.96
C ALA A 62 2.94 -16.55 -6.39
N PRO A 63 3.63 -15.60 -7.05
CA PRO A 63 3.68 -14.20 -6.60
C PRO A 63 2.31 -13.52 -6.46
N LEU A 64 1.29 -14.04 -7.15
CA LEU A 64 -0.10 -13.57 -7.06
C LEU A 64 -0.75 -13.93 -5.71
N TYR A 65 -0.31 -14.99 -5.03
CA TYR A 65 -0.95 -15.49 -3.82
C TYR A 65 -1.00 -14.46 -2.68
N PRO A 66 0.11 -13.84 -2.24
CA PRO A 66 0.07 -12.78 -1.22
C PRO A 66 -0.71 -11.54 -1.69
N GLN A 67 -0.78 -11.29 -3.00
CA GLN A 67 -1.65 -10.24 -3.53
C GLN A 67 -3.13 -10.59 -3.33
N ALA A 68 -3.53 -11.82 -3.63
CA ALA A 68 -4.90 -12.29 -3.48
C ALA A 68 -5.33 -12.32 -2.00
N LEU A 69 -4.45 -12.76 -1.08
CA LEU A 69 -4.66 -12.66 0.37
C LEU A 69 -4.91 -11.20 0.79
N PHE A 70 -4.10 -10.26 0.30
CA PHE A 70 -4.25 -8.85 0.66
C PHE A 70 -5.61 -8.29 0.20
N TRP A 71 -6.07 -8.68 -0.99
CA TRP A 71 -7.38 -8.29 -1.49
C TRP A 71 -8.52 -8.95 -0.73
N ARG A 72 -8.40 -10.23 -0.34
CA ARG A 72 -9.41 -10.89 0.50
C ARG A 72 -9.53 -10.20 1.84
N ALA A 73 -8.41 -9.89 2.47
CA ALA A 73 -8.38 -9.14 3.72
C ALA A 73 -9.03 -7.75 3.59
N SER A 74 -8.69 -7.03 2.51
CA SER A 74 -9.19 -5.66 2.29
C SER A 74 -10.68 -5.58 1.98
N LEU A 75 -11.28 -6.69 1.51
CA LEU A 75 -12.69 -6.81 1.18
C LEU A 75 -13.47 -7.70 2.18
N ALA A 76 -12.82 -8.09 3.28
CA ALA A 76 -13.37 -8.98 4.28
C ALA A 76 -14.64 -8.39 4.92
N ALA A 77 -15.54 -9.29 5.34
CA ALA A 77 -16.77 -8.88 6.02
C ALA A 77 -16.53 -8.51 7.49
N SER A 78 -15.45 -9.00 8.08
CA SER A 78 -15.11 -8.82 9.48
C SER A 78 -13.64 -8.45 9.66
N ALA A 79 -13.34 -7.78 10.78
CA ALA A 79 -11.97 -7.46 11.17
C ALA A 79 -11.14 -8.73 11.43
N ALA A 80 -11.76 -9.80 11.96
CA ALA A 80 -11.08 -11.06 12.25
C ALA A 80 -10.61 -11.77 10.97
N ASP A 81 -11.46 -11.81 9.93
CA ASP A 81 -11.09 -12.40 8.64
C ASP A 81 -9.96 -11.59 7.97
N ALA A 82 -10.05 -10.25 8.03
CA ALA A 82 -9.00 -9.36 7.54
C ALA A 82 -7.66 -9.60 8.25
N GLU A 83 -7.70 -9.67 9.58
CA GLU A 83 -6.54 -9.89 10.43
C GLU A 83 -5.85 -11.23 10.11
N SER A 84 -6.63 -12.31 9.92
CA SER A 84 -6.10 -13.62 9.57
C SER A 84 -5.26 -13.59 8.29
N ASP A 85 -5.78 -12.98 7.23
CA ASP A 85 -5.07 -12.90 5.94
C ASP A 85 -3.88 -11.95 5.98
N TYR A 86 -3.98 -10.81 6.66
CA TYR A 86 -2.82 -9.94 6.83
C TYR A 86 -1.71 -10.61 7.65
N LYS A 87 -2.05 -11.37 8.70
CA LYS A 87 -1.07 -12.17 9.45
C LYS A 87 -0.42 -13.22 8.57
N HIS A 88 -1.19 -13.93 7.76
CA HIS A 88 -0.67 -14.92 6.80
C HIS A 88 0.38 -14.30 5.87
N ILE A 89 0.13 -13.11 5.31
CA ILE A 89 1.11 -12.39 4.48
C ILE A 89 2.40 -12.08 5.27
N VAL A 90 2.25 -11.55 6.48
CA VAL A 90 3.40 -11.07 7.27
C VAL A 90 4.27 -12.21 7.80
N VAL A 91 3.68 -13.38 8.03
CA VAL A 91 4.38 -14.57 8.55
C VAL A 91 5.01 -15.37 7.42
N ASP A 92 4.22 -15.74 6.41
CA ASP A 92 4.65 -16.70 5.38
C ASP A 92 5.21 -16.03 4.12
N TYR A 93 4.89 -14.75 3.91
CA TYR A 93 5.29 -13.98 2.74
C TYR A 93 6.02 -12.67 3.08
N PRO A 94 7.02 -12.65 3.99
CA PRO A 94 7.63 -11.42 4.47
C PRO A 94 8.38 -10.65 3.38
N LEU A 95 8.74 -11.27 2.25
CA LEU A 95 9.40 -10.60 1.13
C LEU A 95 8.42 -10.12 0.04
N ALA A 96 7.13 -10.40 0.17
CA ALA A 96 6.14 -9.98 -0.80
C ALA A 96 5.94 -8.46 -0.77
N PRO A 97 5.63 -7.83 -1.93
CA PRO A 97 5.34 -6.39 -1.99
C PRO A 97 4.24 -5.92 -1.02
N GLN A 98 3.35 -6.81 -0.62
CA GLN A 98 2.21 -6.57 0.28
C GLN A 98 2.59 -6.59 1.76
N ALA A 99 3.74 -7.13 2.16
CA ALA A 99 4.05 -7.39 3.56
C ALA A 99 4.08 -6.13 4.43
N ALA A 100 4.70 -5.05 3.94
CA ALA A 100 4.73 -3.77 4.65
C ALA A 100 3.34 -3.13 4.79
N ASP A 101 2.51 -3.24 3.74
CA ASP A 101 1.13 -2.73 3.77
C ASP A 101 0.26 -3.58 4.71
N ALA A 102 0.45 -4.91 4.73
CA ALA A 102 -0.24 -5.82 5.64
C ALA A 102 0.10 -5.51 7.11
N LEU A 103 1.37 -5.23 7.44
CA LEU A 103 1.76 -4.76 8.78
C LEU A 103 1.03 -3.47 9.17
N LEU A 104 0.97 -2.50 8.24
CA LEU A 104 0.26 -1.25 8.49
C LEU A 104 -1.24 -1.49 8.73
N ARG A 105 -1.85 -2.41 7.97
CA ARG A 105 -3.26 -2.78 8.15
C ARG A 105 -3.52 -3.49 9.47
N LEU A 106 -2.65 -4.41 9.89
CA LEU A 106 -2.74 -5.04 11.21
C LEU A 106 -2.69 -3.99 12.31
N ALA A 107 -1.72 -3.07 12.27
CA ALA A 107 -1.64 -1.99 13.24
C ALA A 107 -2.92 -1.13 13.29
N GLN A 108 -3.54 -0.87 12.14
CA GLN A 108 -4.80 -0.13 12.08
C GLN A 108 -5.97 -0.91 12.71
N LEU A 109 -6.04 -2.22 12.50
CA LEU A 109 -7.04 -3.09 13.14
C LEU A 109 -6.85 -3.10 14.66
N GLU A 110 -5.61 -3.17 15.12
CA GLU A 110 -5.25 -3.15 16.54
C GLU A 110 -5.62 -1.81 17.19
N LEU A 111 -5.31 -0.69 16.52
CA LEU A 111 -5.74 0.63 16.98
C LEU A 111 -7.25 0.77 17.05
N ALA A 112 -7.99 0.23 16.07
CA ALA A 112 -9.44 0.25 16.07
C ALA A 112 -10.05 -0.52 17.27
N ARG A 113 -9.37 -1.58 17.75
CA ARG A 113 -9.76 -2.32 18.96
C ARG A 113 -9.08 -1.82 20.25
N GLY A 114 -8.36 -0.70 20.20
CA GLY A 114 -7.71 -0.08 21.37
C GLY A 114 -6.38 -0.71 21.78
N ASP A 115 -5.88 -1.70 21.04
CA ASP A 115 -4.61 -2.38 21.28
C ASP A 115 -3.43 -1.57 20.74
N ARG A 116 -3.03 -0.55 21.51
CA ARG A 116 -1.93 0.35 21.14
C ARG A 116 -0.57 -0.35 21.15
N ASP A 117 -0.40 -1.37 22.00
CA ASP A 117 0.86 -2.09 22.14
C ASP A 117 1.10 -3.03 20.95
N GLY A 118 0.08 -3.80 20.54
CA GLY A 118 0.12 -4.56 19.30
C GLY A 118 0.42 -3.66 18.10
N ALA A 119 -0.31 -2.53 18.02
CA ALA A 119 -0.15 -1.61 16.90
C ALA A 119 1.29 -1.08 16.79
N LEU A 120 1.89 -0.68 17.91
CA LEU A 120 3.29 -0.25 17.93
C LEU A 120 4.23 -1.38 17.50
N ALA A 121 4.02 -2.61 17.94
CA ALA A 121 4.84 -3.74 17.55
C ALA A 121 4.83 -3.96 16.03
N HIS A 122 3.68 -3.84 15.37
CA HIS A 122 3.60 -3.94 13.90
C HIS A 122 4.20 -2.73 13.19
N LEU A 123 3.93 -1.52 13.67
CA LEU A 123 4.45 -0.28 13.06
C LEU A 123 5.98 -0.20 13.11
N GLN A 124 6.60 -0.63 14.21
CA GLN A 124 8.06 -0.63 14.40
C GLN A 124 8.80 -1.58 13.45
N ARG A 125 8.14 -2.64 12.98
CA ARG A 125 8.72 -3.55 11.98
C ARG A 125 8.91 -2.89 10.63
N ILE A 126 8.06 -1.94 10.25
CA ILE A 126 8.08 -1.33 8.91
C ILE A 126 9.38 -0.57 8.62
N PRO A 127 9.86 0.38 9.45
CA PRO A 127 11.14 1.04 9.20
C PRO A 127 12.35 0.10 9.28
N ARG A 128 12.25 -0.98 10.07
CA ARG A 128 13.33 -1.95 10.27
C ARG A 128 13.46 -2.92 9.10
N ASP A 129 12.35 -3.55 8.71
CA ASP A 129 12.30 -4.65 7.76
C ASP A 129 12.00 -4.14 6.33
N TYR A 130 11.34 -2.98 6.20
CA TYR A 130 10.85 -2.43 4.93
C TYR A 130 11.16 -0.93 4.72
N PRO A 131 12.43 -0.50 4.85
CA PRO A 131 12.82 0.92 4.85
C PRO A 131 12.57 1.67 3.53
N ARG A 132 12.22 0.96 2.44
CA ARG A 132 11.87 1.55 1.13
C ARG A 132 10.40 1.36 0.75
N SER A 133 9.58 0.85 1.66
CA SER A 133 8.16 0.62 1.38
C SER A 133 7.38 1.93 1.27
N LYS A 134 6.32 1.92 0.47
CA LYS A 134 5.36 3.04 0.38
C LYS A 134 4.60 3.27 1.70
N SER A 135 4.57 2.27 2.58
CA SER A 135 3.93 2.37 3.89
C SER A 135 4.78 3.04 4.96
N LEU A 136 6.07 3.25 4.73
CA LEU A 136 6.98 3.82 5.74
C LEU A 136 6.47 5.15 6.31
N ALA A 137 6.11 6.11 5.44
CA ALA A 137 5.65 7.42 5.91
C ALA A 137 4.37 7.34 6.75
N ARG A 138 3.41 6.50 6.34
CA ARG A 138 2.18 6.25 7.11
C ARG A 138 2.48 5.54 8.42
N ALA A 139 3.39 4.56 8.41
CA ALA A 139 3.79 3.83 9.61
C ALA A 139 4.41 4.76 10.65
N SER A 140 5.34 5.63 10.23
CA SER A 140 5.97 6.62 11.11
C SER A 140 4.95 7.59 11.70
N TYR A 141 3.98 8.05 10.89
CA TYR A 141 2.90 8.91 11.37
C TYR A 141 2.08 8.22 12.47
N TRP A 142 1.60 7.00 12.22
CA TRP A 142 0.80 6.25 13.19
C TRP A 142 1.60 5.94 14.46
N MET A 143 2.86 5.55 14.32
CA MET A 143 3.74 5.26 15.44
C MET A 143 3.93 6.50 16.34
N ALA A 144 4.23 7.66 15.75
CA ALA A 144 4.36 8.91 16.49
C ALA A 144 3.07 9.29 17.22
N ARG A 145 1.92 9.15 16.56
CA ARG A 145 0.61 9.40 17.17
C ARG A 145 0.37 8.48 18.38
N VAL A 146 0.61 7.18 18.25
CA VAL A 146 0.39 6.23 19.36
C VAL A 146 1.32 6.52 20.54
N LEU A 147 2.59 6.85 20.28
CA LEU A 147 3.54 7.21 21.34
C LEU A 147 3.13 8.49 22.08
N PHE A 148 2.61 9.50 21.37
CA PHE A 148 2.09 10.71 22.00
C PHE A 148 0.87 10.42 22.88
N GLU A 149 -0.09 9.63 22.38
CA GLU A 149 -1.27 9.22 23.14
C GLU A 149 -0.89 8.45 24.42
N LYS A 150 0.16 7.62 24.38
CA LYS A 150 0.65 6.87 25.55
C LYS A 150 1.40 7.71 26.57
N ASN A 151 2.06 8.78 26.15
CA ASN A 151 2.83 9.65 27.05
C ASN A 151 1.95 10.70 27.76
N GLY A 152 0.75 10.97 27.25
CA GLY A 152 -0.20 11.92 27.82
C GLY A 152 -1.31 11.30 28.68
N ALA A 153 -1.32 9.96 28.83
CA ALA A 153 -2.24 9.20 29.66
C ALA A 153 -1.55 8.78 30.97
#